data_AF-A0A645IWR2-F1
#
_entry.id   AF-A0A645IWR2-F1
#
_cell.length_a   1.000
_cell.length_b   1.000
_cell.length_c   1.000
_cell.angle_alpha   90.00
_cell.angle_beta   90.00
_cell.angle_gamma   90.00
#
_symmetry.space_group_name_H-M   'P 1'
#
loop_
_entity.id
_entity.type
_entity.pdbx_description
1 polymer ?
#
loop_
_entity_poly.entity_id
_entity_poly.type
_entity_poly.pdbx_seq_one_letter_code
_entity_poly.pdbx_strand_id
1 'polypeptide(L)'
;MAVISYYLFPDHAILDPSLIMTLPASVAAACGIDAFIHAEEAYVSKMANPFTDAMAEKAMELIGGNIRRFIASRDDEEAACAMMLGSTRSNMVRRAYMTQPGKPNTGRMSSV
;
A
#
# COMPACT_ATOMS: atom_id res chain seq x y z
N MET A 1 0.54 -20.41 -9.91
CA MET A 1 -0.71 -20.68 -9.18
C MET A 1 -0.72 -19.83 -7.92
N ALA A 2 -1.83 -19.16 -7.59
CA ALA A 2 -2.00 -18.43 -6.34
C ALA A 2 -3.06 -19.14 -5.48
N VAL A 3 -2.81 -19.25 -4.17
CA VAL A 3 -3.78 -19.74 -3.18
C VAL A 3 -4.43 -18.52 -2.53
N ILE A 4 -5.76 -18.42 -2.60
CA ILE A 4 -6.53 -17.31 -2.03
C ILE A 4 -7.53 -17.89 -1.04
N SER A 5 -7.38 -17.58 0.24
CA SER A 5 -8.23 -18.09 1.32
C SER A 5 -8.32 -17.10 2.47
N TYR A 6 -9.48 -17.03 3.14
CA TYR A 6 -9.67 -16.19 4.32
C TYR A 6 -8.84 -16.63 5.53
N TYR A 7 -8.40 -17.89 5.57
CA TYR A 7 -7.55 -18.41 6.65
C TYR A 7 -6.08 -17.96 6.55
N LEU A 8 -5.70 -17.29 5.47
CA LEU A 8 -4.35 -16.72 5.31
C LEU A 8 -4.23 -15.31 5.92
N PHE A 9 -5.32 -14.76 6.48
CA PHE A 9 -5.26 -13.46 7.15
C PHE A 9 -4.68 -13.59 8.55
N PRO A 10 -3.69 -12.78 8.90
CA PRO A 10 -3.25 -12.69 10.28
C PRO A 10 -4.31 -11.99 11.13
N ASP A 11 -4.55 -12.50 12.34
CA ASP A 11 -5.44 -11.84 13.32
C ASP A 11 -4.82 -10.52 13.84
N HIS A 12 -3.49 -10.47 13.92
CA HIS A 12 -2.73 -9.34 14.41
C HIS A 12 -1.51 -9.08 13.53
N ALA A 13 -1.26 -7.80 13.23
CA ALA A 13 -0.06 -7.33 12.55
C ALA A 13 0.59 -6.23 13.39
N ILE A 14 1.86 -6.44 13.76
CA ILE A 14 2.65 -5.45 14.51
C ILE A 14 3.54 -4.72 13.51
N LEU A 15 3.47 -3.40 13.54
CA LEU A 15 4.23 -2.50 12.68
C LEU A 15 5.37 -1.89 13.50
N ASP A 16 6.60 -2.39 13.30
CA ASP A 16 7.80 -1.90 14.00
C ASP A 16 8.81 -1.29 12.99
N PRO A 17 9.00 0.04 12.98
CA PRO A 17 9.92 0.72 12.08
C PRO A 17 11.39 0.29 12.29
N SER A 18 11.78 -0.11 13.50
CA SER A 18 13.16 -0.51 13.79
C SER A 18 13.57 -1.73 12.97
N LEU A 19 12.64 -2.64 12.68
CA LEU A 19 12.88 -3.82 11.85
C LEU A 19 13.20 -3.44 10.42
N ILE A 20 12.46 -2.49 9.84
CA ILE A 20 12.68 -2.08 8.46
C ILE A 20 13.91 -1.20 8.29
N MET A 21 14.43 -0.57 9.36
CA MET A 21 15.65 0.25 9.35
C MET A 21 16.93 -0.60 9.19
N THR A 22 16.90 -1.89 9.50
CA THR A 22 18.06 -2.81 9.37
C THR A 22 18.25 -3.46 7.99
N LEU A 23 17.26 -3.38 7.10
CA LEU A 23 17.31 -3.96 5.74
C LEU A 23 18.43 -3.37 4.86
N PRO A 24 18.80 -4.01 3.73
CA PRO A 24 19.60 -3.37 2.69
C PRO A 24 18.80 -2.29 1.95
N ALA A 25 19.48 -1.24 1.46
CA ALA A 25 18.85 -0.15 0.70
C ALA A 25 18.13 -0.64 -0.57
N SER A 26 18.69 -1.60 -1.29
CA SER A 26 18.09 -2.19 -2.49
C SER A 26 16.76 -2.89 -2.20
N VAL A 27 16.68 -3.62 -1.09
CA VAL A 27 15.46 -4.33 -0.67
C VAL A 27 14.40 -3.33 -0.22
N ALA A 28 14.77 -2.34 0.59
CA ALA A 28 13.85 -1.28 1.01
C ALA A 28 13.28 -0.50 -0.18
N ALA A 29 14.10 -0.20 -1.18
CA ALA A 29 13.64 0.45 -2.42
C ALA A 29 12.66 -0.43 -3.19
N ALA A 30 13.00 -1.72 -3.41
CA ALA A 30 12.13 -2.65 -4.11
C ALA A 30 10.77 -2.82 -3.41
N CYS A 31 10.77 -3.04 -2.09
CA CYS A 31 9.54 -3.17 -1.31
C CYS A 31 8.72 -1.87 -1.27
N GLY A 32 9.39 -0.72 -1.20
CA GLY A 32 8.72 0.58 -1.24
C GLY A 32 8.00 0.83 -2.57
N ILE A 33 8.64 0.48 -3.69
CA ILE A 33 8.04 0.59 -5.01
C ILE A 33 6.91 -0.41 -5.23
N ASP A 34 7.05 -1.66 -4.77
CA ASP A 34 5.98 -2.66 -4.81
C ASP A 34 4.72 -2.16 -4.09
N ALA A 35 4.89 -1.61 -2.89
CA ALA A 35 3.79 -1.00 -2.14
C ALA A 35 3.20 0.23 -2.85
N PHE A 36 4.01 1.03 -3.55
CA PHE A 36 3.51 2.17 -4.32
C PHE A 36 2.64 1.71 -5.51
N ILE A 37 3.12 0.73 -6.26
CA ILE A 37 2.41 0.17 -7.43
C ILE A 37 1.07 -0.44 -7.00
N HIS A 38 1.03 -1.19 -5.90
CA HIS A 38 -0.22 -1.72 -5.37
C HIS A 38 -1.28 -0.64 -5.05
N ALA A 39 -0.85 0.54 -4.61
CA ALA A 39 -1.76 1.66 -4.35
C ALA A 39 -2.25 2.30 -5.66
N GLU A 40 -1.36 2.45 -6.64
CA GLU A 40 -1.70 2.95 -7.97
C GLU A 40 -2.70 2.02 -8.68
N GLU A 41 -2.42 0.72 -8.71
CA GLU A 41 -3.29 -0.31 -9.29
C GLU A 41 -4.69 -0.29 -8.64
N ALA A 42 -4.76 -0.09 -7.32
CA ALA A 42 -6.02 0.02 -6.60
C ALA A 42 -6.82 1.26 -7.02
N TYR A 43 -6.14 2.39 -7.20
CA TYR A 43 -6.74 3.67 -7.55
C TYR A 43 -7.27 3.69 -9.00
N VAL A 44 -6.54 3.07 -9.94
CA VAL A 44 -6.98 2.97 -11.35
C VAL A 44 -7.93 1.80 -11.60
N SER A 45 -8.18 0.95 -10.60
CA SER A 45 -9.03 -0.23 -10.72
C SER A 45 -10.47 0.13 -11.10
N LYS A 46 -11.11 -0.75 -11.89
CA LYS A 46 -12.55 -0.68 -12.19
C LYS A 46 -13.43 -0.92 -10.96
N MET A 47 -12.83 -1.40 -9.87
CA MET A 47 -13.50 -1.74 -8.61
C MET A 47 -13.12 -0.76 -7.49
N ALA A 48 -12.51 0.36 -7.86
CA ALA A 48 -12.26 1.51 -7.02
C ALA A 48 -13.57 2.03 -6.41
N ASN A 49 -13.50 2.47 -5.17
CA ASN A 49 -14.56 3.14 -4.44
C ASN A 49 -13.96 4.30 -3.62
N PRO A 50 -14.74 5.30 -3.22
CA PRO A 50 -14.21 6.49 -2.55
C PRO A 50 -13.37 6.17 -1.29
N PHE A 51 -13.67 5.06 -0.61
CA PHE A 51 -12.91 4.62 0.56
C PHE A 51 -11.55 4.02 0.18
N THR A 52 -11.49 3.17 -0.86
CA THR A 52 -10.21 2.65 -1.35
C THR A 52 -9.36 3.74 -1.97
N ASP A 53 -9.98 4.71 -2.64
CA ASP A 53 -9.27 5.80 -3.31
C ASP A 53 -8.60 6.71 -2.27
N ALA A 54 -9.31 7.10 -1.21
CA ALA A 54 -8.74 7.88 -0.12
C ALA A 54 -7.55 7.16 0.57
N MET A 55 -7.64 5.84 0.75
CA MET A 55 -6.55 5.05 1.31
C MET A 55 -5.36 4.92 0.34
N ALA A 56 -5.63 4.75 -0.96
CA ALA A 56 -4.62 4.64 -2.00
C ALA A 56 -3.88 5.97 -2.20
N GLU A 57 -4.60 7.10 -2.28
CA GLU A 57 -4.02 8.44 -2.33
C GLU A 57 -3.10 8.70 -1.15
N LYS A 58 -3.57 8.39 0.07
CA LYS A 58 -2.74 8.60 1.26
C LYS A 58 -1.51 7.69 1.29
N ALA A 59 -1.64 6.46 0.78
CA ALA A 59 -0.50 5.55 0.65
C ALA A 59 0.54 6.09 -0.34
N MET A 60 0.10 6.58 -1.51
CA MET A 60 0.96 7.17 -2.53
C MET A 60 1.66 8.43 -2.03
N GLU A 61 0.96 9.31 -1.30
CA GLU A 61 1.54 10.52 -0.70
C GLU A 61 2.66 10.17 0.29
N LEU A 62 2.40 9.24 1.21
CA LEU A 62 3.36 8.82 2.22
C LEU A 62 4.58 8.12 1.63
N ILE A 63 4.37 7.17 0.71
CA ILE A 63 5.46 6.42 0.10
C ILE A 63 6.25 7.33 -0.86
N GLY A 64 5.58 8.04 -1.76
CA GLY A 64 6.21 8.91 -2.75
C GLY A 64 7.01 10.05 -2.11
N GLY A 65 6.51 10.61 -1.00
CA GLY A 65 7.19 11.67 -0.27
C GLY A 65 8.41 11.21 0.54
N ASN A 66 8.42 9.97 1.03
CA ASN A 66 9.42 9.51 2.01
C ASN A 66 10.40 8.47 1.47
N ILE A 67 10.14 7.81 0.34
CA ILE A 67 10.98 6.71 -0.17
C ILE A 67 12.43 7.15 -0.43
N ARG A 68 12.65 8.35 -0.99
CA ARG A 68 14.01 8.86 -1.25
C ARG A 68 14.75 9.16 0.05
N ARG A 69 14.05 9.76 1.03
CA ARG A 69 14.59 10.09 2.35
C ARG A 69 15.00 8.82 3.09
N PHE A 70 14.15 7.80 3.07
CA PHE A 70 14.40 6.51 3.71
C PHE A 70 15.53 5.70 3.05
N ILE A 71 15.69 5.77 1.72
CA ILE A 71 16.79 5.11 1.02
C ILE A 71 18.13 5.84 1.27
N ALA A 72 18.11 7.17 1.32
CA ALA A 72 19.31 7.98 1.54
C ALA A 72 19.81 7.92 3.00
N SER A 73 18.88 7.91 3.96
CA SER A 73 19.17 7.78 5.39
C SER A 73 18.21 6.80 6.03
N ARG A 74 18.76 5.69 6.53
CA ARG A 74 17.98 4.62 7.16
C ARG A 74 17.77 4.81 8.65
N ASP A 75 18.47 5.77 9.24
CA ASP A 75 18.29 6.18 10.65
C ASP A 75 17.08 7.11 10.82
N ASP A 76 16.38 7.42 9.74
CA ASP A 76 15.21 8.28 9.74
C ASP A 76 13.95 7.52 10.13
N GLU A 77 13.65 7.55 11.44
CA GLU A 77 12.50 6.86 12.01
C GLU A 77 11.15 7.39 11.50
N GLU A 78 11.05 8.70 11.20
CA GLU A 78 9.83 9.29 10.65
C GLU A 78 9.57 8.77 9.23
N ALA A 79 10.60 8.75 8.39
CA ALA A 79 10.50 8.21 7.03
C ALA A 79 10.17 6.71 7.07
N ALA A 80 10.77 5.95 8.00
CA ALA A 80 10.47 4.54 8.22
C ALA A 80 9.00 4.34 8.61
N CYS A 81 8.49 5.09 9.57
CA CYS A 81 7.09 5.07 9.99
C CYS A 81 6.14 5.39 8.82
N ALA A 82 6.45 6.44 8.05
CA ALA A 82 5.64 6.85 6.91
C ALA A 82 5.59 5.76 5.82
N MET A 83 6.73 5.14 5.52
CA MET A 83 6.82 4.01 4.58
C MET A 83 6.02 2.79 5.06
N MET A 84 6.12 2.44 6.35
CA MET A 84 5.41 1.29 6.93
C MET A 84 3.90 1.50 6.96
N LEU A 85 3.46 2.70 7.31
CA LEU A 85 2.05 3.10 7.28
C LEU A 85 1.50 3.14 5.84
N GLY A 86 2.27 3.67 4.89
CA GLY A 86 1.90 3.68 3.47
C GLY A 86 1.77 2.26 2.90
N SER A 87 2.73 1.39 3.20
CA SER A 87 2.71 -0.02 2.79
C SER A 87 1.51 -0.78 3.33
N THR A 88 1.15 -0.55 4.59
CA THR A 88 -0.03 -1.17 5.20
C THR A 88 -1.31 -0.74 4.50
N ARG A 89 -1.49 0.57 4.27
CA ARG A 89 -2.66 1.11 3.56
C ARG A 89 -2.78 0.57 2.15
N SER A 90 -1.65 0.51 1.42
CA SER A 90 -1.58 -0.05 0.08
C SER A 90 -2.04 -1.53 0.03
N ASN A 91 -1.54 -2.35 0.97
CA ASN A 91 -1.94 -3.76 1.03
C ASN A 91 -3.41 -3.95 1.45
N MET A 92 -3.97 -3.07 2.28
CA MET A 92 -5.39 -3.08 2.62
C MET A 92 -6.27 -2.81 1.40
N VAL A 93 -5.95 -1.79 0.59
CA VAL A 93 -6.73 -1.47 -0.63
C VAL A 93 -6.57 -2.55 -1.69
N ARG A 94 -5.38 -3.15 -1.81
CA ARG A 94 -5.12 -4.24 -2.76
C ARG A 94 -6.09 -5.39 -2.59
N ARG A 95 -6.29 -5.81 -1.35
CA ARG A 95 -7.27 -6.85 -1.04
C ARG A 95 -8.69 -6.39 -1.35
N ALA A 96 -9.05 -5.17 -0.94
CA ALA A 96 -10.42 -4.67 -1.07
C ALA A 96 -10.91 -4.68 -2.53
N TYR A 97 -10.02 -4.44 -3.51
CA TYR A 97 -10.38 -4.58 -4.93
C TYR A 97 -10.23 -6.03 -5.44
N MET A 98 -9.30 -6.85 -4.91
CA MET A 98 -9.17 -8.26 -5.30
C MET A 98 -10.33 -9.16 -4.82
N THR A 99 -10.96 -8.83 -3.69
CA THR A 99 -12.02 -9.67 -3.05
C THR A 99 -13.45 -9.25 -3.38
N GLN A 100 -13.68 -8.41 -4.40
CA GLN A 100 -15.03 -8.01 -4.81
C GLN A 100 -15.47 -8.69 -6.13
N PRO A 101 -15.63 -10.03 -6.20
CA PRO A 101 -16.19 -10.64 -7.40
C PRO A 101 -17.65 -10.19 -7.56
N GLY A 102 -17.93 -9.40 -8.60
CA GLY A 102 -19.29 -9.25 -9.12
C GLY A 102 -20.12 -8.04 -8.69
N LYS A 103 -19.55 -6.90 -8.32
CA LYS A 103 -20.35 -5.65 -8.33
C LYS A 103 -20.38 -5.06 -9.75
N PRO A 104 -21.56 -4.92 -10.37
CA PRO A 104 -21.68 -4.25 -11.66
C PRO A 104 -21.25 -2.79 -11.48
N ASN A 105 -20.72 -2.24 -12.57
CA ASN A 105 -20.15 -0.91 -12.72
C ASN A 105 -21.16 0.20 -12.32
N THR A 106 -21.36 0.42 -11.03
CA THR A 106 -22.18 1.52 -10.52
C THR A 106 -21.26 2.69 -10.17
N GLY A 107 -20.98 3.52 -11.17
CA GLY A 107 -20.87 4.96 -10.93
C GLY A 107 -19.48 5.61 -10.93
N ARG A 108 -18.59 5.30 -11.89
CA ARG A 108 -17.77 6.41 -12.45
C ARG A 108 -18.69 7.28 -13.31
N MET A 109 -19.57 8.05 -12.66
CA MET A 109 -20.07 9.29 -13.25
C MET A 109 -18.90 10.24 -13.25
N SER A 110 -18.54 10.68 -14.46
CA SER A 110 -17.70 11.83 -14.71
C SER A 110 -18.05 12.98 -13.77
N SER A 111 -17.08 13.43 -12.98
CA SER A 111 -17.01 14.82 -12.55
C SER A 111 -15.64 15.35 -13.00
N VAL A 112 -15.57 15.59 -14.31
CA VAL A 112 -14.86 16.73 -14.88
C VAL A 112 -15.85 17.89 -14.88
#